data_AF-A0A1M4XKU9-F1
#
_entry.id   AF-A0A1M4XKU9-F1
#
_cell.length_a   1.000
_cell.length_b   1.000
_cell.length_c   1.000
_cell.angle_alpha   90.00
_cell.angle_beta   90.00
_cell.angle_gamma   90.00
#
_symmetry.space_group_name_H-M   'P 1'
#
loop_
_entity.id
_entity.type
_entity.pdbx_description
1 polymer ?
#
loop_
_entity_poly.entity_id
_entity_poly.type
_entity_poly.pdbx_seq_one_letter_code
_entity_poly.pdbx_strand_id
1 'polypeptide(L)'
;MKFSIQFSSNNGCNGSITLGEHLETFRSSFGCFSRAQYEQQWINALKIILEERRPTALFVSVEIGDDGVGTLWLYPIVASEFAGDTDDKRMRLSDFPDQEDAGVYIGERFMPVTVDVSNFERRIYLEFEDGSKGDEIALYYLDLSAPERFFGYLGDDIADVSHWYYSNSDLEAFLTSQ
;
A
#
# COMPACT_ATOMS: atom_id res chain seq x y z
N MET A 1 10.43 -15.20 6.08
CA MET A 1 10.50 -14.19 7.16
C MET A 1 9.07 -13.89 7.55
N LYS A 2 8.68 -13.99 8.82
CA LYS A 2 7.24 -13.98 9.15
C LYS A 2 6.62 -12.61 8.86
N PHE A 3 5.76 -12.54 7.86
CA PHE A 3 4.90 -11.39 7.61
C PHE A 3 3.86 -11.24 8.73
N SER A 4 3.62 -10.00 9.18
CA SER A 4 2.50 -9.70 10.07
C SER A 4 2.06 -8.26 9.90
N ILE A 5 0.75 -8.02 9.96
CA ILE A 5 0.12 -6.71 10.10
C ILE A 5 -1.06 -6.86 11.06
N GLN A 6 -1.18 -5.96 12.04
CA GLN A 6 -2.25 -6.04 13.04
C GLN A 6 -2.48 -4.71 13.75
N PHE A 7 -3.70 -4.51 14.25
CA PHE A 7 -4.01 -3.48 15.22
C PHE A 7 -3.71 -3.92 16.65
N SER A 8 -3.20 -3.00 17.47
CA SER A 8 -3.00 -3.18 18.91
C SER A 8 -4.33 -3.47 19.62
N SER A 9 -4.31 -4.36 20.62
CA SER A 9 -5.47 -4.65 21.47
C SER A 9 -5.82 -3.50 22.42
N ASN A 10 -4.85 -2.65 22.76
CA ASN A 10 -4.96 -1.70 23.86
C ASN A 10 -5.29 -0.27 23.42
N ASN A 11 -5.09 0.05 22.14
CA ASN A 11 -5.39 1.36 21.59
C ASN A 11 -5.86 1.18 20.14
N GLY A 12 -7.18 1.31 19.92
CA GLY A 12 -7.84 0.79 18.73
C GLY A 12 -7.26 1.29 17.40
N CYS A 13 -6.68 2.49 17.37
CA CYS A 13 -6.13 3.12 16.18
C CYS A 13 -4.63 2.84 15.93
N ASN A 14 -3.90 2.28 16.89
CA ASN A 14 -2.49 1.96 16.70
C ASN A 14 -2.35 0.55 16.13
N GLY A 15 -1.46 0.38 15.17
CA GLY A 15 -1.12 -0.94 14.62
C GLY A 15 0.37 -1.10 14.39
N SER A 16 0.74 -2.26 13.90
CA SER A 16 2.11 -2.61 13.57
C SER A 16 2.18 -3.53 12.37
N ILE A 17 3.23 -3.38 11.56
CA ILE A 17 3.56 -4.25 10.44
C ILE A 17 5.02 -4.71 10.60
N THR A 18 5.31 -5.95 10.25
CA THR A 18 6.69 -6.42 10.10
C THR A 18 7.16 -6.07 8.70
N LEU A 19 8.28 -5.34 8.60
CA LEU A 19 8.95 -4.91 7.37
C LEU A 19 10.43 -5.27 7.47
N GLY A 20 10.84 -6.33 6.77
CA GLY A 20 12.16 -6.92 6.97
C GLY A 20 12.33 -7.44 8.39
N GLU A 21 13.46 -7.09 9.01
CA GLU A 21 13.75 -7.41 10.42
C GLU A 21 13.10 -6.43 11.42
N HIS A 22 12.39 -5.42 10.92
CA HIS A 22 11.84 -4.35 11.74
C HIS A 22 10.35 -4.52 11.99
N LEU A 23 9.91 -4.17 13.20
CA LEU A 23 8.50 -3.97 13.52
C LEU A 23 8.22 -2.48 13.46
N GLU A 24 7.50 -2.06 12.44
CA GLU A 24 7.07 -0.68 12.29
C GLU A 24 5.70 -0.48 12.94
N THR A 25 5.49 0.70 13.52
CA THR A 25 4.20 1.08 14.12
C THR A 25 3.52 2.13 13.26
N PHE A 26 2.23 1.96 13.02
CA PHE A 26 1.40 2.94 12.33
C PHE A 26 0.22 3.37 13.20
N ARG A 27 -0.41 4.49 12.82
CA ARG A 27 -1.65 4.97 13.41
C ARG A 27 -2.67 5.19 12.31
N SER A 28 -3.83 4.57 12.45
CA SER A 28 -4.93 4.65 11.49
C SER A 28 -5.98 5.65 11.91
N SER A 29 -6.49 6.40 10.93
CA SER A 29 -7.76 7.10 11.04
C SER A 29 -8.93 6.13 10.84
N PHE A 30 -9.90 6.19 11.75
CA PHE A 30 -11.16 5.46 11.66
C PHE A 30 -12.35 6.31 11.20
N GLY A 31 -12.06 7.47 10.59
CA GLY A 31 -13.10 8.34 10.04
C GLY A 31 -13.80 7.72 8.83
N CYS A 32 -13.04 7.08 7.93
CA CYS A 32 -13.58 6.47 6.71
C CYS A 32 -13.83 4.97 6.87
N PHE A 33 -12.88 4.25 7.48
CA PHE A 33 -12.94 2.80 7.65
C PHE A 33 -12.88 2.41 9.12
N SER A 34 -13.73 1.45 9.51
CA SER A 34 -13.58 0.73 10.76
C SER A 34 -12.36 -0.19 10.74
N ARG A 35 -11.89 -0.59 11.91
CA ARG A 35 -10.85 -1.62 12.06
C ARG A 35 -11.11 -2.87 11.21
N ALA A 36 -12.33 -3.42 11.28
CA ALA A 36 -12.69 -4.62 10.53
C ALA A 36 -12.64 -4.41 9.01
N GLN A 37 -12.93 -3.20 8.53
CA GLN A 37 -12.81 -2.87 7.11
C GLN A 37 -11.35 -2.82 6.64
N TYR A 38 -10.44 -2.25 7.46
CA TYR A 38 -9.00 -2.33 7.16
C TYR A 38 -8.50 -3.77 7.14
N GLU A 39 -8.82 -4.56 8.18
CA GLU A 39 -8.41 -5.96 8.27
C GLU A 39 -8.93 -6.78 7.08
N GLN A 40 -10.19 -6.57 6.69
CA GLN A 40 -10.77 -7.21 5.50
C GLN A 40 -10.10 -6.74 4.20
N GLN A 41 -9.79 -5.46 4.09
CA GLN A 41 -9.10 -4.89 2.93
C GLN A 41 -7.70 -5.50 2.79
N TRP A 42 -6.97 -5.71 3.89
CA TRP A 42 -5.67 -6.39 3.88
C TRP A 42 -5.78 -7.82 3.39
N ILE A 43 -6.75 -8.58 3.92
CA ILE A 43 -6.99 -9.97 3.49
C ILE A 43 -7.31 -10.02 1.99
N ASN A 44 -8.15 -9.11 1.49
CA ASN A 44 -8.51 -9.06 0.08
C ASN A 44 -7.31 -8.72 -0.80
N ALA A 45 -6.51 -7.71 -0.42
CA ALA A 45 -5.29 -7.33 -1.15
C ALA A 45 -4.30 -8.49 -1.24
N LEU A 46 -4.06 -9.18 -0.11
CA LEU A 46 -3.15 -10.33 -0.05
C LEU A 46 -3.64 -11.52 -0.89
N LYS A 47 -4.96 -11.76 -0.96
CA LYS A 47 -5.52 -12.78 -1.84
C LYS A 47 -5.35 -12.42 -3.32
N ILE A 48 -5.66 -11.17 -3.69
CA ILE A 48 -5.52 -10.70 -5.07
C ILE A 48 -4.06 -10.81 -5.53
N ILE A 49 -3.09 -10.41 -4.72
CA ILE A 49 -1.68 -10.52 -5.11
C ILE A 49 -1.21 -11.98 -5.20
N LEU A 50 -1.70 -12.88 -4.35
CA LEU A 50 -1.33 -14.30 -4.42
C LEU A 50 -1.99 -15.02 -5.61
N GLU A 51 -3.24 -14.70 -5.93
CA GLU A 51 -4.03 -15.39 -6.95
C GLU A 51 -3.91 -14.76 -8.34
N GLU A 52 -3.97 -13.43 -8.43
CA GLU A 52 -3.97 -12.68 -9.69
C GLU A 52 -2.62 -12.06 -10.04
N ARG A 53 -1.67 -12.03 -9.08
CA ARG A 53 -0.35 -11.40 -9.21
C ARG A 53 -0.38 -9.93 -9.65
N ARG A 54 -1.50 -9.23 -9.44
CA ARG A 54 -1.63 -7.79 -9.80
C ARG A 54 -1.17 -6.89 -8.65
N PRO A 55 -0.62 -5.69 -8.93
CA PRO A 55 -0.30 -4.72 -7.88
C PRO A 55 -1.50 -4.45 -6.97
N THR A 56 -1.27 -4.48 -5.66
CA THR A 56 -2.28 -4.18 -4.63
C THR A 56 -1.66 -3.33 -3.53
N ALA A 57 -2.41 -3.01 -2.48
CA ALA A 57 -1.85 -2.34 -1.31
C ALA A 57 -2.59 -2.67 -0.03
N LEU A 58 -1.91 -2.55 1.11
CA LEU A 58 -2.50 -2.57 2.44
C LEU A 58 -2.77 -1.13 2.87
N PHE A 59 -4.03 -0.73 3.05
CA PHE A 59 -4.35 0.62 3.50
C PHE A 59 -4.17 0.71 5.01
N VAL A 60 -3.49 1.73 5.50
CA VAL A 60 -3.25 1.88 6.95
C VAL A 60 -3.76 3.18 7.53
N SER A 61 -4.02 4.22 6.73
CA SER A 61 -4.81 5.36 7.20
C SER A 61 -5.49 6.06 6.02
N VAL A 62 -6.77 6.34 6.17
CA VAL A 62 -7.57 7.14 5.24
C VAL A 62 -8.07 8.37 5.99
N GLU A 63 -7.48 9.52 5.68
CA GLU A 63 -7.81 10.80 6.29
C GLU A 63 -8.42 11.70 5.22
N ILE A 64 -9.68 12.06 5.38
CA ILE A 64 -10.43 12.89 4.43
C ILE A 64 -10.93 14.12 5.17
N GLY A 65 -10.62 15.30 4.64
CA GLY A 65 -11.11 16.58 5.12
C GLY A 65 -12.55 16.85 4.70
N ASP A 66 -13.13 17.92 5.24
CA ASP A 66 -14.52 18.32 4.98
C ASP A 66 -14.80 18.65 3.50
N ASP A 67 -13.76 18.94 2.71
CA ASP A 67 -13.84 19.23 1.28
C ASP A 67 -13.65 18.00 0.38
N GLY A 68 -13.61 16.81 0.98
CA GLY A 68 -13.48 15.54 0.28
C GLY A 68 -12.08 15.26 -0.27
N VAL A 69 -11.07 16.04 0.13
CA VAL A 69 -9.65 15.82 -0.18
C VAL A 69 -8.93 15.33 1.07
N GLY A 70 -7.91 14.48 0.89
CA GLY A 70 -7.03 14.12 1.97
C GLY A 70 -5.94 13.15 1.56
N THR A 71 -5.57 12.25 2.47
CA THR A 71 -4.38 11.41 2.34
C THR A 71 -4.70 9.95 2.62
N LEU A 72 -4.16 9.08 1.77
CA LEU A 72 -4.13 7.64 1.94
C LEU A 72 -2.69 7.19 2.25
N TRP A 73 -2.50 6.62 3.43
CA TRP A 73 -1.28 5.89 3.80
C TRP A 73 -1.46 4.42 3.47
N LEU A 74 -0.51 3.84 2.74
CA LEU A 74 -0.61 2.48 2.25
C LEU A 74 0.76 1.81 2.08
N TYR A 75 0.78 0.48 2.20
CA TYR A 75 1.93 -0.34 1.83
C TYR A 75 1.66 -1.00 0.46
N PRO A 76 2.21 -0.49 -0.66
CA PRO A 76 2.03 -1.12 -1.96
C PRO A 76 2.66 -2.51 -1.98
N ILE A 77 2.02 -3.45 -2.67
CA ILE A 77 2.49 -4.82 -2.85
C ILE A 77 2.65 -5.08 -4.35
N VAL A 78 3.86 -5.45 -4.75
CA VAL A 78 4.23 -5.78 -6.14
C VAL A 78 4.77 -7.21 -6.18
N ALA A 79 4.26 -8.04 -7.09
CA ALA A 79 4.77 -9.40 -7.28
C ALA A 79 6.20 -9.37 -7.85
N SER A 80 7.06 -10.27 -7.38
CA SER A 80 8.52 -10.21 -7.65
C SER A 80 8.86 -10.23 -9.15
N GLU A 81 8.10 -10.95 -9.97
CA GLU A 81 8.28 -11.03 -11.41
C GLU A 81 8.04 -9.70 -12.15
N PHE A 82 7.20 -8.81 -11.57
CA PHE A 82 6.97 -7.47 -12.11
C PHE A 82 7.94 -6.45 -11.53
N ALA A 83 8.25 -6.57 -10.24
CA ALA A 83 9.23 -5.71 -9.58
C ALA A 83 10.62 -5.83 -10.22
N GLY A 84 11.01 -7.02 -10.68
CA GLY A 84 12.27 -7.29 -11.38
C GLY A 84 12.09 -7.70 -12.84
N ASP A 85 11.15 -7.10 -13.57
CA ASP A 85 10.88 -7.41 -14.99
C ASP A 85 12.06 -7.14 -15.95
N THR A 86 13.08 -6.40 -15.50
CA THR A 86 14.28 -6.05 -16.25
C THR A 86 15.53 -6.34 -15.42
N ASP A 87 16.66 -6.62 -16.10
CA ASP A 87 17.95 -6.85 -15.44
C ASP A 87 18.36 -5.67 -14.54
N ASP A 88 18.07 -4.44 -14.97
CA ASP A 88 18.37 -3.23 -14.20
C ASP A 88 17.56 -3.14 -12.90
N LYS A 89 16.25 -3.46 -12.95
CA LYS A 89 15.44 -3.54 -11.73
C LYS A 89 15.93 -4.67 -10.81
N ARG A 90 16.24 -5.85 -11.34
CA ARG A 90 16.79 -6.98 -10.55
C ARG A 90 18.09 -6.62 -9.84
N MET A 91 18.99 -5.90 -10.50
CA MET A 91 20.25 -5.46 -9.90
C MET A 91 20.05 -4.47 -8.75
N ARG A 92 18.95 -3.71 -8.74
CA ARG A 92 18.59 -2.78 -7.67
C ARG A 92 17.89 -3.49 -6.49
N LEU A 93 17.27 -4.64 -6.74
CA LEU A 93 16.62 -5.48 -5.73
C LEU A 93 17.62 -6.47 -5.13
N SER A 94 18.32 -6.07 -4.07
CA SER A 94 19.41 -6.87 -3.47
C SER A 94 19.01 -8.27 -2.95
N ASP A 95 17.72 -8.47 -2.74
CA ASP A 95 17.08 -9.68 -2.21
C ASP A 95 16.18 -10.38 -3.26
N PHE A 96 16.41 -10.11 -4.56
CA PHE A 96 15.64 -10.73 -5.64
C PHE A 96 15.70 -12.26 -5.57
N PRO A 97 14.55 -12.96 -5.61
CA PRO A 97 14.51 -14.40 -5.43
C PRO A 97 15.07 -15.17 -6.63
N ASP A 98 15.59 -16.38 -6.38
CA ASP A 98 16.05 -17.31 -7.43
C ASP A 98 14.92 -17.70 -8.41
N GLN A 99 13.69 -17.77 -7.91
CA GLN A 99 12.46 -17.98 -8.69
C GLN A 99 11.69 -16.67 -8.76
N GLU A 100 11.47 -16.16 -9.97
CA GLU A 100 10.91 -14.82 -10.19
C GLU A 100 9.53 -14.63 -9.59
N ASP A 101 8.71 -15.69 -9.47
CA ASP A 101 7.34 -15.67 -8.94
C ASP A 101 7.24 -16.13 -7.46
N ALA A 102 8.37 -16.23 -6.76
CA ALA A 102 8.43 -16.80 -5.41
C ALA A 102 7.81 -15.92 -4.31
N GLY A 103 7.54 -14.65 -4.58
CA GLY A 103 7.11 -13.73 -3.54
C GLY A 103 6.62 -12.38 -4.04
N VAL A 104 6.67 -11.42 -3.14
CA VAL A 104 6.26 -10.04 -3.38
C VAL A 104 7.23 -9.09 -2.69
N TYR A 105 7.23 -7.87 -3.18
CA TYR A 105 7.81 -6.71 -2.52
C TYR A 105 6.71 -5.88 -1.90
N ILE A 106 6.89 -5.52 -0.63
CA ILE A 106 6.04 -4.57 0.07
C ILE A 106 6.84 -3.28 0.20
N GLY A 107 6.30 -2.15 -0.27
CA GLY A 107 6.90 -0.83 -0.10
C GLY A 107 6.09 0.02 0.86
N GLU A 108 6.45 1.30 0.98
CA GLU A 108 5.71 2.29 1.75
C GLU A 108 5.36 3.51 0.89
N ARG A 109 4.12 4.01 1.00
CA ARG A 109 3.69 5.18 0.24
C ARG A 109 2.59 5.95 0.97
N PHE A 110 2.58 7.27 0.77
CA PHE A 110 1.41 8.11 0.99
C PHE A 110 0.95 8.69 -0.34
N MET A 111 -0.37 8.80 -0.53
CA MET A 111 -0.98 9.28 -1.77
C MET A 111 -2.07 10.30 -1.45
N PRO A 112 -2.06 11.48 -2.09
CA PRO A 112 -3.18 12.40 -2.01
C PRO A 112 -4.41 11.85 -2.72
N VAL A 113 -5.55 11.87 -2.04
CA VAL A 113 -6.77 11.27 -2.54
C VAL A 113 -7.94 12.23 -2.46
N THR A 114 -8.95 11.96 -3.29
CA THR A 114 -10.25 12.59 -3.16
C THR A 114 -11.38 11.57 -3.28
N VAL A 115 -12.42 11.77 -2.48
CA VAL A 115 -13.67 11.00 -2.56
C VAL A 115 -14.75 11.69 -3.39
N ASP A 116 -14.48 12.93 -3.86
CA ASP A 116 -15.39 13.74 -4.67
C ASP A 116 -14.74 14.05 -6.03
N VAL A 117 -15.37 13.53 -7.09
CA VAL A 117 -14.90 13.72 -8.48
C VAL A 117 -14.88 15.18 -8.92
N SER A 118 -15.71 16.05 -8.31
CA SER A 118 -15.74 17.48 -8.63
C SER A 118 -14.43 18.18 -8.26
N ASN A 119 -13.60 17.59 -7.39
CA ASN A 119 -12.31 18.14 -7.01
C ASN A 119 -11.30 18.17 -8.17
N PHE A 120 -11.49 17.37 -9.23
CA PHE A 120 -10.65 17.44 -10.43
C PHE A 120 -10.90 18.69 -11.28
N GLU A 121 -12.01 19.40 -11.05
CA GLU A 121 -12.36 20.61 -11.80
C GLU A 121 -11.76 21.89 -11.19
N ARG A 122 -11.12 21.78 -10.02
CA ARG A 122 -10.54 22.91 -9.28
C ARG A 122 -9.07 22.66 -8.95
N ARG A 123 -8.34 23.75 -8.70
CA ARG A 123 -6.98 23.66 -8.18
C ARG A 123 -7.04 23.24 -6.70
N ILE A 124 -6.44 22.09 -6.40
CA ILE A 124 -6.19 21.61 -5.05
C ILE A 124 -4.73 21.91 -4.71
N TYR A 125 -4.49 22.49 -3.54
CA TYR A 125 -3.13 22.67 -3.02
C TYR A 125 -2.84 21.54 -2.07
N LEU A 126 -1.89 20.68 -2.46
CA LEU A 126 -1.53 19.52 -1.65
C LEU A 126 -0.43 19.90 -0.66
N GLU A 127 -0.55 19.38 0.56
CA GLU A 127 0.55 19.46 1.52
C GLU A 127 1.79 18.81 0.87
N PHE A 128 2.94 19.48 0.94
CA PHE A 128 4.22 19.09 0.29
C PHE A 128 4.37 19.42 -1.21
N GLU A 129 3.40 20.08 -1.85
CA GLU A 129 3.59 20.61 -3.21
C GLU A 129 4.52 21.85 -3.21
N ASP A 130 5.83 21.60 -3.33
CA ASP A 130 6.83 22.60 -3.68
C ASP A 130 6.80 22.81 -5.20
N GLY A 131 6.01 23.78 -5.65
CA GLY A 131 5.84 24.11 -7.07
C GLY A 131 7.08 24.63 -7.81
N SER A 132 8.30 24.30 -7.38
CA SER A 132 9.53 24.78 -8.02
C SER A 132 10.36 23.72 -8.75
N LYS A 133 10.21 22.41 -8.45
CA LYS A 133 10.91 21.32 -9.18
C LYS A 133 10.20 19.97 -9.09
N GLY A 134 9.74 19.45 -10.24
CA GLY A 134 9.23 18.08 -10.37
C GLY A 134 7.85 18.02 -11.01
N ASP A 135 7.36 16.80 -11.28
CA ASP A 135 5.97 16.57 -11.66
C ASP A 135 5.05 16.97 -10.50
N GLU A 136 3.93 17.64 -10.80
CA GLU A 136 2.93 18.01 -9.79
C GLU A 136 2.46 16.74 -9.05
N ILE A 137 2.27 16.84 -7.73
CA ILE A 137 1.77 15.71 -6.94
C ILE A 137 0.35 15.40 -7.43
N ALA A 138 0.15 14.20 -7.98
CA ALA A 138 -1.14 13.80 -8.51
C ALA A 138 -2.18 13.56 -7.41
N LEU A 139 -3.43 13.96 -7.69
CA LEU A 139 -4.61 13.64 -6.89
C LEU A 139 -5.28 12.38 -7.45
N TYR A 140 -5.64 11.43 -6.59
CA TYR A 140 -6.22 10.15 -7.00
C TYR A 140 -7.64 9.98 -6.48
N TYR A 141 -8.54 9.36 -7.26
CA TYR A 141 -9.90 9.10 -6.79
C TYR A 141 -9.95 7.88 -5.88
N LEU A 142 -10.54 8.00 -4.69
CA LEU A 142 -10.74 6.90 -3.75
C LEU A 142 -12.24 6.65 -3.55
N ASP A 143 -12.73 5.55 -4.11
CA ASP A 143 -14.09 5.07 -3.85
C ASP A 143 -14.13 4.29 -2.53
N LEU A 144 -14.64 4.92 -1.48
CA LEU A 144 -14.74 4.28 -0.15
C LEU A 144 -15.65 3.04 -0.14
N SER A 145 -16.54 2.89 -1.12
CA SER A 145 -17.42 1.72 -1.24
C SER A 145 -16.78 0.55 -2.00
N ALA A 146 -15.73 0.83 -2.79
CA ALA A 146 -14.99 -0.15 -3.58
C ALA A 146 -13.49 0.22 -3.62
N PRO A 147 -12.79 0.16 -2.46
CA PRO A 147 -11.41 0.65 -2.33
C PRO A 147 -10.42 -0.10 -3.20
N GLU A 148 -10.71 -1.33 -3.63
CA GLU A 148 -9.81 -2.11 -4.49
C GLU A 148 -9.64 -1.48 -5.88
N ARG A 149 -10.60 -0.63 -6.32
CA ARG A 149 -10.47 0.14 -7.56
C ARG A 149 -9.24 1.04 -7.57
N PHE A 150 -8.78 1.47 -6.39
CA PHE A 150 -7.59 2.27 -6.23
C PHE A 150 -6.32 1.57 -6.72
N PHE A 151 -6.29 0.23 -6.73
CA PHE A 151 -5.13 -0.54 -7.15
C PHE A 151 -4.73 -0.28 -8.61
N GLY A 152 -5.67 0.18 -9.45
CA GLY A 152 -5.37 0.58 -10.83
C GLY A 152 -4.44 1.79 -10.96
N TYR A 153 -4.20 2.54 -9.88
CA TYR A 153 -3.24 3.65 -9.85
C TYR A 153 -1.83 3.22 -9.40
N LEU A 154 -1.67 1.97 -8.96
CA LEU A 154 -0.40 1.46 -8.48
C LEU A 154 0.45 0.97 -9.65
N GLY A 155 1.70 1.41 -9.69
CA GLY A 155 2.72 0.87 -10.60
C GLY A 155 3.41 -0.36 -10.02
N ASP A 156 4.29 -0.96 -10.82
CA ASP A 156 5.15 -2.08 -10.43
C ASP A 156 6.59 -1.66 -10.08
N ASP A 157 6.93 -0.38 -10.23
CA ASP A 157 8.25 0.12 -9.91
C ASP A 157 8.39 0.36 -8.41
N ILE A 158 9.15 -0.52 -7.76
CA ILE A 158 9.42 -0.47 -6.32
C ILE A 158 10.92 -0.33 -6.01
N ALA A 159 11.78 -0.42 -7.03
CA ALA A 159 13.23 -0.50 -6.87
C ALA A 159 13.84 0.81 -6.31
N ASP A 160 13.19 1.95 -6.56
CA ASP A 160 13.66 3.28 -6.13
C ASP A 160 13.01 3.77 -4.82
N VAL A 161 12.22 2.93 -4.15
CA VAL A 161 11.60 3.24 -2.84
C VAL A 161 12.00 2.22 -1.79
N SER A 162 11.77 2.54 -0.51
CA SER A 162 11.92 1.56 0.57
C SER A 162 11.00 0.37 0.31
N HIS A 163 11.57 -0.84 0.30
CA HIS A 163 10.87 -2.08 0.01
C HIS A 163 11.44 -3.26 0.80
N TRP A 164 10.61 -4.29 0.98
CA TRP A 164 10.95 -5.51 1.69
C TRP A 164 10.33 -6.72 1.00
N TYR A 165 11.15 -7.75 0.75
CA TYR A 165 10.70 -9.00 0.16
C TYR A 165 10.00 -9.93 1.17
N TYR A 166 8.90 -10.55 0.73
CA TYR A 166 8.21 -11.64 1.43
C TYR A 166 7.92 -12.78 0.47
N SER A 167 8.17 -14.02 0.91
CA SER A 167 7.79 -15.19 0.11
C SER A 167 6.26 -15.37 0.09
N ASN A 168 5.72 -15.99 -0.96
CA ASN A 168 4.29 -16.35 -1.01
C ASN A 168 3.89 -17.18 0.21
N SER A 169 4.76 -18.09 0.67
CA SER A 169 4.52 -18.92 1.85
C SER A 169 4.41 -18.12 3.15
N ASP A 170 5.12 -16.99 3.29
CA ASP A 170 5.00 -16.12 4.46
C ASP A 170 3.63 -15.43 4.48
N LEU A 171 3.10 -15.02 3.32
CA LEU A 171 1.78 -14.40 3.19
C LEU A 171 0.64 -15.41 3.40
N GLU A 172 0.76 -16.61 2.84
CA GLU A 172 -0.20 -17.71 3.03
C GLU A 172 -0.30 -18.12 4.51
N ALA A 173 0.84 -18.17 5.20
CA ALA A 173 0.88 -18.46 6.63
C ALA A 173 0.16 -17.39 7.46
N PHE A 174 0.29 -16.11 7.08
CA PHE A 174 -0.48 -15.02 7.70
C PHE A 174 -1.99 -15.20 7.47
N LEU A 175 -2.42 -15.44 6.23
CA LEU A 175 -3.84 -15.59 5.89
C LEU A 175 -4.50 -16.79 6.60
N THR A 176 -3.75 -17.86 6.85
CA THR A 176 -4.24 -19.06 7.56
C THR A 176 -4.33 -18.85 9.07
N SER A 177 -3.65 -17.83 9.60
CA SER A 177 -3.60 -17.55 11.04
C SER A 177 -4.66 -16.56 11.54
N GLN A 178 -5.45 -15.97 10.63
CA GLN A 178 -6.52 -15.03 10.92
C GLN A 178 -7.83 -15.72 11.32
#